data_AF-A0A2V8PA98-F1
#
_entry.id   AF-A0A2V8PA98-F1
#
_cell.length_a   1.000
_cell.length_b   1.000
_cell.length_c   1.000
_cell.angle_alpha   90.00
_cell.angle_beta   90.00
_cell.angle_gamma   90.00
#
_symmetry.space_group_name_H-M   'P 1'
#
loop_
_entity.id
_entity.type
_entity.pdbx_description
1 polymer ?
#
loop_
_entity_poly.entity_id
_entity_poly.type
_entity_poly.pdbx_seq_one_letter_code
_entity_poly.pdbx_strand_id
1 'polypeptide(L)'
;MRRRTPTGIRARRHRDREARRWLRRRSRESRTMRSIGRSTMRGRLALEQDLARAVARHQTAVVEKSGVDLLHRVWTELPGGCPVANGLSAKNCREGLQRAIELSSSRRTNFLIDFLVRNFSSFTHIILSLSPCNRTQSSGGTMLRPILARALPLSLLITMWAVESAPQTRELKNPVEGQQKAIEQGEYVYKSRCSECHGLDARGYRAPDLTTGQFSNGTGDGQLYRLITRGLPTTEMPGINMNEDEVWALISYLRTVVVPGTNANARGNAQTGAAIYSGKAGCAGCHMVNGKGGRLGPDLSRIGVARSRMALAREIRSASEYIAQGYEPVTVATRDGRQIKGVRKNEDTFSIQIMDTNEQLSTFLKKDVREVIDEKKSLMPDYGPDKLTEAELDDLLTYLGTLHGR
;
A
#
# COMPACT_ATOMS: atom_id res chain seq x y z
N MET A 1 57.07 53.82 30.21
CA MET A 1 55.83 54.41 29.64
C MET A 1 56.04 54.75 28.17
N ARG A 2 55.37 54.05 27.23
CA ARG A 2 55.32 54.45 25.81
C ARG A 2 53.86 54.71 25.42
N ARG A 3 53.58 55.95 24.99
CA ARG A 3 52.27 56.46 24.57
C ARG A 3 51.85 55.80 23.25
N ARG A 4 50.61 55.28 23.18
CA ARG A 4 49.98 54.82 21.93
C ARG A 4 49.30 56.01 21.26
N THR A 5 49.51 56.17 19.95
CA THR A 5 49.03 57.27 19.12
C THR A 5 47.53 57.15 18.76
N PRO A 6 46.82 58.26 18.45
CA PRO A 6 45.35 58.32 18.34
C PRO A 6 44.76 57.68 17.06
N THR A 7 45.59 57.23 16.11
CA THR A 7 45.17 56.75 14.79
C THR A 7 44.62 55.31 14.81
N GLY A 8 44.94 54.50 15.83
CA GLY A 8 44.48 53.10 15.93
C GLY A 8 43.02 52.92 16.39
N ILE A 9 42.45 53.88 17.12
CA ILE A 9 41.11 53.75 17.72
C ILE A 9 40.00 54.02 16.69
N ARG A 10 40.22 54.93 15.75
CA ARG A 10 39.23 55.29 14.71
C ARG A 10 39.05 54.17 13.67
N ALA A 11 40.14 53.52 13.26
CA ALA A 11 40.11 52.38 12.33
C ALA A 11 39.46 51.11 12.92
N ARG A 12 39.57 50.89 14.24
CA ARG A 12 38.89 49.77 14.92
C ARG A 12 37.37 49.98 15.00
N ARG A 13 36.91 51.21 15.27
CA ARG A 13 35.47 51.52 15.35
C ARG A 13 34.76 51.45 13.99
N HIS A 14 35.45 51.69 12.88
CA HIS A 14 34.86 51.57 11.53
C HIS A 14 34.62 50.10 11.14
N ARG A 15 35.63 49.25 11.33
CA ARG A 15 35.54 47.80 11.05
C ARG A 15 34.46 47.11 11.89
N ASP A 16 34.31 47.52 13.15
CA ASP A 16 33.27 47.01 14.04
C ASP A 16 31.83 47.41 13.64
N ARG A 17 31.67 48.56 12.97
CA ARG A 17 30.36 49.01 12.46
C ARG A 17 29.99 48.30 11.16
N GLU A 18 30.97 47.97 10.32
CA GLU A 18 30.76 47.21 9.09
C GLU A 18 30.48 45.73 9.39
N ALA A 19 31.22 45.12 10.32
CA ALA A 19 30.94 43.75 10.78
C ALA A 19 29.53 43.60 11.38
N ARG A 20 29.08 44.59 12.18
CA ARG A 20 27.71 44.61 12.72
C ARG A 20 26.64 44.84 11.66
N ARG A 21 26.91 45.60 10.61
CA ARG A 21 25.98 45.78 9.48
C ARG A 21 25.89 44.52 8.62
N TRP A 22 27.01 43.85 8.39
CA TRP A 22 27.09 42.58 7.68
C TRP A 22 26.34 41.45 8.41
N LEU A 23 26.54 41.32 9.73
CA LEU A 23 25.83 40.33 10.55
C LEU A 23 24.31 40.55 10.60
N ARG A 24 23.84 41.80 10.60
CA ARG A 24 22.39 42.11 10.54
C ARG A 24 21.78 41.80 9.17
N ARG A 25 22.50 42.03 8.06
CA ARG A 25 22.06 41.63 6.72
C ARG A 25 21.95 40.11 6.60
N ARG A 26 22.99 39.37 7.04
CA ARG A 26 23.02 37.91 7.00
C ARG A 26 21.96 37.26 7.92
N SER A 27 21.67 37.90 9.06
CA SER A 27 20.58 37.49 9.97
C SER A 27 19.21 37.68 9.33
N ARG A 28 18.95 38.81 8.65
CA ARG A 28 17.69 39.06 7.92
C ARG A 28 17.51 38.07 6.76
N GLU A 29 18.55 37.85 5.95
CA GLU A 29 18.55 36.86 4.86
C GLU A 29 18.31 35.43 5.38
N SER A 30 18.86 35.07 6.55
CA SER A 30 18.63 33.76 7.17
C SER A 30 17.23 33.58 7.78
N ARG A 31 16.50 34.68 8.08
CA ARG A 31 15.10 34.64 8.53
C ARG A 31 14.14 34.55 7.35
N THR A 32 14.39 35.28 6.26
CA THR A 32 13.60 35.15 5.02
C THR A 32 13.81 33.78 4.36
N MET A 33 15.04 33.24 4.34
CA MET A 33 15.27 31.87 3.84
C MET A 33 14.62 30.79 4.73
N ARG A 34 14.51 31.01 6.06
CA ARG A 34 13.80 30.08 6.95
C ARG A 34 12.28 30.17 6.86
N SER A 35 11.69 31.33 6.55
CA SER A 35 10.24 31.44 6.33
C SER A 35 9.83 30.87 4.97
N ILE A 36 10.64 31.12 3.93
CA ILE A 36 10.41 30.57 2.58
C ILE A 36 10.63 29.05 2.57
N GLY A 37 11.63 28.54 3.30
CA GLY A 37 11.89 27.10 3.42
C GLY A 37 10.85 26.32 4.26
N ARG A 38 10.19 26.97 5.23
CA ARG A 38 9.13 26.32 6.04
C ARG A 38 7.77 26.26 5.32
N SER A 39 7.43 27.23 4.48
CA SER A 39 6.19 27.18 3.68
C SER A 39 6.31 26.19 2.51
N THR A 40 7.47 26.14 1.85
CA THR A 40 7.74 25.17 0.77
C THR A 40 7.89 23.73 1.28
N MET A 41 8.49 23.49 2.46
CA MET A 41 8.54 22.13 3.02
C MET A 41 7.20 21.61 3.53
N ARG A 42 6.33 22.46 4.12
CA ARG A 42 4.98 22.02 4.52
C ARG A 42 4.09 21.72 3.31
N GLY A 43 4.17 22.54 2.25
CA GLY A 43 3.45 22.27 1.01
C GLY A 43 3.95 21.02 0.29
N ARG A 44 5.27 20.79 0.28
CA ARG A 44 5.88 19.61 -0.35
C ARG A 44 5.63 18.32 0.43
N LEU A 45 5.62 18.36 1.77
CA LEU A 45 5.29 17.20 2.59
C LEU A 45 3.80 16.83 2.50
N ALA A 46 2.90 17.83 2.42
CA ALA A 46 1.47 17.60 2.17
C ALA A 46 1.24 17.00 0.77
N LEU A 47 1.91 17.54 -0.25
CA LEU A 47 1.83 17.03 -1.62
C LEU A 47 2.43 15.63 -1.75
N GLU A 48 3.56 15.33 -1.08
CA GLU A 48 4.16 13.98 -1.07
C GLU A 48 3.32 12.97 -0.27
N GLN A 49 2.67 13.38 0.81
CA GLN A 49 1.73 12.52 1.54
C GLN A 49 0.43 12.28 0.76
N ASP A 50 -0.02 13.26 -0.02
CA ASP A 50 -1.20 13.11 -0.90
C ASP A 50 -0.86 12.31 -2.16
N LEU A 51 0.34 12.45 -2.73
CA LEU A 51 0.86 11.59 -3.80
C LEU A 51 1.10 10.17 -3.31
N ALA A 52 1.69 9.97 -2.12
CA ALA A 52 1.88 8.64 -1.55
C ALA A 52 0.53 7.94 -1.29
N ARG A 53 -0.48 8.69 -0.85
CA ARG A 53 -1.86 8.18 -0.73
C ARG A 53 -2.53 7.94 -2.08
N ALA A 54 -2.20 8.70 -3.13
CA ALA A 54 -2.70 8.45 -4.49
C ALA A 54 -2.02 7.24 -5.16
N VAL A 55 -0.72 7.05 -4.96
CA VAL A 55 0.07 5.92 -5.47
C VAL A 55 -0.27 4.62 -4.73
N ALA A 56 -0.50 4.67 -3.41
CA ALA A 56 -1.00 3.52 -2.65
C ALA A 56 -2.41 3.08 -3.09
N ARG A 57 -3.20 3.96 -3.71
CA ARG A 57 -4.54 3.66 -4.25
C ARG A 57 -4.54 3.14 -5.70
N HIS A 58 -3.41 3.22 -6.43
CA HIS A 58 -3.36 2.91 -7.87
C HIS A 58 -2.25 1.92 -8.27
N GLN A 59 -1.85 0.99 -7.40
CA GLN A 59 -1.04 -0.14 -7.85
C GLN A 59 -1.87 -1.10 -8.70
N THR A 60 -1.85 -0.91 -10.02
CA THR A 60 -1.47 -1.92 -11.03
C THR A 60 -1.74 -1.39 -12.44
N ALA A 61 -0.71 -1.36 -13.29
CA ALA A 61 -0.87 -1.66 -14.71
C ALA A 61 0.48 -2.18 -15.23
N VAL A 62 0.50 -3.48 -15.54
CA VAL A 62 1.56 -4.13 -16.30
C VAL A 62 1.49 -3.57 -17.72
N VAL A 63 2.48 -2.78 -18.12
CA VAL A 63 2.67 -2.41 -19.54
C VAL A 63 3.44 -3.55 -20.18
N GLU A 64 2.70 -4.55 -20.66
CA GLU A 64 3.23 -5.65 -21.45
C GLU A 64 3.59 -5.16 -22.86
N LYS A 65 4.77 -5.54 -23.34
CA LYS A 65 5.34 -5.64 -24.72
C LYS A 65 4.71 -4.90 -25.92
N SER A 66 3.39 -4.76 -26.01
CA SER A 66 2.67 -4.14 -27.13
C SER A 66 2.99 -2.65 -27.33
N GLY A 67 3.31 -1.91 -26.26
CA GLY A 67 3.65 -0.49 -26.36
C GLY A 67 5.01 -0.21 -27.03
N VAL A 68 5.98 -1.12 -26.88
CA VAL A 68 7.33 -0.96 -27.45
C VAL A 68 7.32 -1.28 -28.95
N ASP A 69 6.56 -2.29 -29.38
CA ASP A 69 6.41 -2.63 -30.79
C ASP A 69 5.59 -1.60 -31.59
N LEU A 70 4.67 -0.90 -30.93
CA LEU A 70 3.91 0.20 -31.53
C LEU A 70 4.78 1.45 -31.74
N LEU A 71 5.64 1.77 -30.77
CA LEU A 71 6.61 2.87 -30.89
C LEU A 71 7.70 2.59 -31.93
N HIS A 72 8.11 1.33 -32.09
CA HIS A 72 9.07 0.92 -33.12
C HIS A 72 8.47 1.04 -34.54
N ARG A 73 7.19 0.72 -34.73
CA ARG A 73 6.48 0.88 -36.01
C ARG A 73 6.22 2.35 -36.38
N VAL A 74 5.80 3.17 -35.41
CA VAL A 74 5.57 4.60 -35.64
C VAL A 74 6.86 5.35 -35.99
N TRP A 75 8.02 4.90 -35.49
CA TRP A 75 9.31 5.55 -35.77
C TRP A 75 9.95 5.12 -37.10
N THR A 76 9.63 3.93 -37.61
CA THR A 76 10.23 3.38 -38.84
C THR A 76 9.52 3.82 -40.12
N GLU A 77 8.29 4.36 -40.04
CA GLU A 77 7.50 4.78 -41.21
C GLU A 77 7.43 6.30 -41.44
N LEU A 78 8.18 7.12 -40.72
CA LEU A 78 8.25 8.57 -40.98
C LEU A 78 9.28 8.90 -42.07
N PRO A 79 8.88 9.48 -43.22
CA PRO A 79 9.81 9.98 -44.22
C PRO A 79 10.33 11.35 -43.76
N GLY A 80 11.56 11.38 -43.24
CA GLY A 80 12.25 12.59 -42.82
C GLY A 80 13.07 12.36 -41.56
N GLY A 81 14.37 12.16 -41.73
CA GLY A 81 15.32 11.91 -40.65
C GLY A 81 15.34 12.99 -39.56
N CYS A 82 15.94 12.64 -38.43
CA CYS A 82 16.03 13.44 -37.20
C CYS A 82 16.23 14.95 -37.44
N PRO A 83 15.40 15.83 -36.85
CA PRO A 83 15.65 17.26 -36.86
C PRO A 83 16.87 17.56 -35.98
N VAL A 84 17.93 18.02 -36.63
CA VAL A 84 19.13 18.54 -35.97
C VAL A 84 18.80 19.92 -35.41
N ALA A 85 18.32 19.97 -34.17
CA ALA A 85 18.31 21.19 -33.38
C ALA A 85 19.02 20.89 -32.05
N ASN A 86 20.13 21.58 -31.82
CA ASN A 86 20.98 21.57 -30.61
C ASN A 86 22.18 20.60 -30.58
N GLY A 87 22.96 20.55 -31.66
CA GLY A 87 24.41 20.30 -31.56
C GLY A 87 24.90 18.95 -31.04
N LEU A 88 24.06 17.91 -31.01
CA LEU A 88 24.47 16.54 -30.67
C LEU A 88 24.69 15.73 -31.96
N SER A 89 25.87 15.12 -32.10
CA SER A 89 26.20 14.32 -33.29
C SER A 89 25.29 13.08 -33.40
N ALA A 90 25.05 12.59 -34.62
CA ALA A 90 24.27 11.38 -34.88
C ALA A 90 24.80 10.11 -34.15
N LYS A 91 26.08 10.14 -33.70
CA LYS A 91 26.67 9.11 -32.86
C LYS A 91 26.12 9.15 -31.42
N ASN A 92 25.94 10.34 -30.87
CA ASN A 92 25.42 10.55 -29.51
C ASN A 92 23.94 10.17 -29.40
N CYS A 93 23.17 10.31 -30.49
CA CYS A 93 21.75 9.92 -30.52
C CYS A 93 21.59 8.39 -30.54
N ARG A 94 22.43 7.68 -31.30
CA ARG A 94 22.48 6.20 -31.32
C ARG A 94 22.95 5.61 -30.00
N GLU A 95 24.02 6.16 -29.42
CA GLU A 95 24.54 5.73 -28.11
C GLU A 95 23.55 6.01 -26.98
N GLY A 96 22.79 7.12 -27.06
CA GLY A 96 21.71 7.44 -26.12
C GLY A 96 20.54 6.45 -26.19
N LEU A 97 20.17 6.03 -27.40
CA LEU A 97 19.11 5.03 -27.62
C LEU A 97 19.52 3.63 -27.14
N GLN A 98 20.76 3.22 -27.40
CA GLN A 98 21.30 1.93 -26.94
C GLN A 98 21.39 1.86 -25.41
N ARG A 99 21.80 2.94 -24.74
CA ARG A 99 21.75 3.05 -23.28
C ARG A 99 20.34 3.03 -22.72
N ALA A 100 19.37 3.65 -23.40
CA ALA A 100 17.97 3.63 -22.98
C ALA A 100 17.36 2.22 -23.08
N ILE A 101 17.74 1.44 -24.11
CA ILE A 101 17.34 0.04 -24.27
C ILE A 101 17.98 -0.85 -23.19
N GLU A 102 19.29 -0.72 -22.94
CA GLU A 102 19.97 -1.45 -21.86
C GLU A 102 19.39 -1.12 -20.47
N LEU A 103 19.06 0.15 -20.21
CA LEU A 103 18.45 0.59 -18.95
C LEU A 103 16.98 0.15 -18.78
N SER A 104 16.24 -0.04 -19.88
CA SER A 104 14.86 -0.57 -19.84
C SER A 104 14.79 -2.06 -19.49
N SER A 105 15.87 -2.81 -19.75
CA SER A 105 16.00 -4.22 -19.35
C SER A 105 16.37 -4.39 -17.86
N SER A 106 16.81 -3.31 -17.22
CA SER A 106 17.22 -3.27 -15.82
C SER A 106 16.04 -2.83 -14.93
N ARG A 107 15.56 -3.74 -14.07
CA ARG A 107 14.46 -3.53 -13.12
C ARG A 107 14.67 -2.27 -12.25
N ARG A 108 14.22 -1.10 -12.68
CA ARG A 108 14.06 0.13 -11.86
C ARG A 108 13.08 1.10 -12.54
N THR A 109 11.78 0.79 -12.45
CA THR A 109 10.69 1.71 -12.76
C THR A 109 10.61 2.80 -11.70
N ASN A 110 11.22 3.96 -11.95
CA ASN A 110 10.91 5.24 -11.27
C ASN A 110 11.48 6.47 -12.01
N PHE A 111 12.28 6.31 -13.07
CA PHE A 111 12.93 7.45 -13.74
C PHE A 111 12.09 8.10 -14.85
N LEU A 112 11.19 7.35 -15.50
CA LEU A 112 10.38 7.86 -16.63
C LEU A 112 9.32 8.87 -16.20
N ILE A 113 8.78 8.72 -14.98
CA ILE A 113 7.77 9.61 -14.41
C ILE A 113 8.41 10.96 -14.04
N ASP A 114 9.63 10.96 -13.51
CA ASP A 114 10.34 12.17 -13.10
C ASP A 114 10.82 13.00 -14.32
N PHE A 115 11.09 12.35 -15.46
CA PHE A 115 11.44 13.01 -16.72
C PHE A 115 10.24 13.71 -17.39
N LEU A 116 9.06 13.11 -17.33
CA LEU A 116 7.83 13.68 -17.90
C LEU A 116 7.29 14.84 -17.07
N VAL A 117 7.39 14.76 -15.73
CA VAL A 117 6.96 15.84 -14.83
C VAL A 117 7.88 17.07 -14.90
N ARG A 118 9.19 16.88 -15.09
CA ARG A 118 10.15 18.01 -15.19
C ARG A 118 10.07 18.81 -16.50
N ASN A 119 9.56 18.22 -17.59
CA ASN A 119 9.54 18.88 -18.90
C ASN A 119 8.18 19.52 -19.25
N PHE A 120 7.12 19.29 -18.46
CA PHE A 120 5.79 19.86 -18.70
C PHE A 120 5.70 21.38 -18.40
N SER A 121 6.62 21.92 -17.60
CA SER A 121 6.71 23.36 -17.27
C SER A 121 7.43 24.20 -18.33
N SER A 122 7.97 23.59 -19.39
CA SER A 122 8.67 24.31 -20.47
C SER A 122 7.78 24.66 -21.68
N PHE A 123 6.56 24.12 -21.76
CA PHE A 123 5.66 24.36 -22.90
C PHE A 123 4.76 25.61 -22.75
N THR A 124 4.63 26.17 -21.55
CA THR A 124 3.81 27.37 -21.30
C THR A 124 4.57 28.70 -21.47
N HIS A 125 5.89 28.69 -21.64
CA HIS A 125 6.70 29.90 -21.82
C HIS A 125 6.99 30.30 -23.27
N ILE A 126 6.66 29.46 -24.26
CA ILE A 126 6.96 29.72 -25.68
C ILE A 126 5.88 30.57 -26.38
N ILE A 127 4.69 30.74 -25.79
CA ILE A 127 3.59 31.51 -26.40
C ILE A 127 3.65 33.02 -26.07
N LEU A 128 4.56 33.46 -25.18
CA LEU A 128 4.64 34.86 -24.72
C LEU A 128 5.91 35.64 -25.14
N SER A 129 6.75 35.10 -26.05
CA SER A 129 8.03 35.73 -26.44
C SER A 129 8.20 36.08 -27.92
N LEU A 130 7.15 36.01 -28.74
CA LEU A 130 7.16 36.54 -30.12
C LEU A 130 6.29 37.79 -30.22
N SER A 131 6.81 38.91 -29.71
CA SER A 131 6.34 40.26 -30.11
C SER A 131 6.90 40.59 -31.50
N PRO A 132 6.19 41.43 -32.28
CA PRO A 132 6.89 42.62 -32.74
C PRO A 132 6.21 43.90 -32.28
N CYS A 133 6.99 44.76 -31.63
CA CYS A 133 6.80 46.20 -31.70
C CYS A 133 6.75 46.62 -33.18
N ASN A 134 5.70 47.33 -33.58
CA ASN A 134 5.86 48.34 -34.62
C ASN A 134 5.15 49.62 -34.17
N ARG A 135 5.91 50.71 -34.20
CA ARG A 135 5.51 52.05 -33.78
C ARG A 135 5.33 52.88 -35.05
N THR A 136 4.10 53.30 -35.36
CA THR A 136 3.74 54.67 -35.79
C THR A 136 2.23 54.81 -36.06
N GLN A 137 1.59 55.62 -35.22
CA GLN A 137 0.61 56.68 -35.50
C GLN A 137 -0.78 56.39 -36.15
N SER A 138 -1.78 56.95 -35.44
CA SER A 138 -3.09 57.48 -35.84
C SER A 138 -4.36 56.60 -35.73
N SER A 139 -5.24 57.08 -34.84
CA SER A 139 -6.71 57.15 -34.94
C SER A 139 -7.56 55.88 -35.06
N GLY A 140 -8.29 55.59 -33.97
CA GLY A 140 -9.74 55.37 -34.01
C GLY A 140 -10.27 53.94 -34.18
N GLY A 141 -11.10 53.51 -33.23
CA GLY A 141 -12.26 52.66 -33.51
C GLY A 141 -12.11 51.15 -33.33
N THR A 142 -12.67 50.65 -32.22
CA THR A 142 -13.58 49.49 -32.14
C THR A 142 -13.23 48.23 -32.96
N MET A 143 -12.73 47.16 -32.31
CA MET A 143 -13.11 45.76 -32.59
C MET A 143 -12.39 44.80 -31.62
N LEU A 144 -13.05 44.43 -30.52
CA LEU A 144 -12.58 43.37 -29.61
C LEU A 144 -13.74 42.45 -29.19
N ARG A 145 -14.46 41.91 -30.18
CA ARG A 145 -15.48 40.85 -30.01
C ARG A 145 -15.50 40.01 -31.28
N PRO A 146 -14.66 38.95 -31.40
CA PRO A 146 -15.26 37.61 -31.52
C PRO A 146 -14.39 36.42 -31.05
N ILE A 147 -13.39 36.59 -30.18
CA ILE A 147 -12.49 35.47 -29.81
C ILE A 147 -13.09 34.57 -28.70
N LEU A 148 -13.96 35.11 -27.85
CA LEU A 148 -14.56 34.36 -26.72
C LEU A 148 -15.68 33.38 -27.11
N ALA A 149 -16.23 33.44 -28.33
CA ALA A 149 -17.35 32.59 -28.75
C ALA A 149 -16.94 31.22 -29.34
N ARG A 150 -15.63 30.98 -29.57
CA ARG A 150 -15.13 29.73 -30.16
C ARG A 150 -14.30 28.85 -29.22
N ALA A 151 -13.92 29.36 -28.05
CA ALA A 151 -13.10 28.60 -27.08
C ALA A 151 -13.93 27.70 -26.14
N LEU A 152 -15.21 28.02 -25.91
CA LEU A 152 -16.11 27.25 -25.06
C LEU A 152 -16.58 25.89 -25.61
N PRO A 153 -16.89 25.71 -26.92
CA PRO A 153 -17.27 24.39 -27.42
C PRO A 153 -16.05 23.44 -27.51
N LEU A 154 -14.85 23.97 -27.73
CA LEU A 154 -13.64 23.15 -27.86
C LEU A 154 -13.15 22.63 -26.49
N SER A 155 -13.25 23.41 -25.42
CA SER A 155 -12.92 22.95 -24.07
C SER A 155 -13.91 21.90 -23.55
N LEU A 156 -15.21 22.02 -23.87
CA LEU A 156 -16.23 21.03 -23.54
C LEU A 156 -16.02 19.69 -24.28
N LEU A 157 -15.64 19.75 -25.56
CA LEU A 157 -15.29 18.56 -26.35
C LEU A 157 -14.04 17.86 -25.84
N ILE A 158 -13.00 18.60 -25.42
CA ILE A 158 -11.79 18.03 -24.83
C ILE A 158 -12.09 17.39 -23.46
N THR A 159 -12.99 17.96 -22.65
CA THR A 159 -13.41 17.32 -21.39
C THR A 159 -14.29 16.08 -21.60
N MET A 160 -15.12 16.02 -22.66
CA MET A 160 -15.88 14.81 -23.00
C MET A 160 -14.96 13.68 -23.49
N TRP A 161 -13.92 13.99 -24.28
CA TRP A 161 -12.95 12.98 -24.73
C TRP A 161 -12.05 12.44 -23.59
N ALA A 162 -11.80 13.24 -22.55
CA ALA A 162 -11.00 12.81 -21.40
C ALA A 162 -11.76 11.90 -20.42
N VAL A 163 -13.10 11.94 -20.39
CA VAL A 163 -13.91 11.07 -19.52
C VAL A 163 -14.05 9.65 -20.11
N GLU A 164 -14.08 9.51 -21.43
CA GLU A 164 -14.19 8.20 -22.12
C GLU A 164 -12.87 7.38 -22.08
N SER A 165 -11.73 8.03 -21.82
CA SER A 165 -10.40 7.42 -21.88
C SER A 165 -9.80 7.08 -20.51
N ALA A 166 -10.58 7.20 -19.43
CA ALA A 166 -10.22 6.53 -18.19
C ALA A 166 -10.12 5.02 -18.48
N PRO A 167 -8.98 4.35 -18.20
CA PRO A 167 -8.88 2.91 -18.39
C PRO A 167 -9.85 2.25 -17.43
N GLN A 168 -11.05 1.93 -17.92
CA GLN A 168 -11.89 0.91 -17.33
C GLN A 168 -11.03 -0.34 -17.31
N THR A 169 -10.59 -0.77 -16.13
CA THR A 169 -9.95 -2.09 -15.98
C THR A 169 -10.96 -3.10 -16.49
N ARG A 170 -10.81 -3.54 -17.74
CA ARG A 170 -11.74 -4.46 -18.41
C ARG A 170 -11.81 -5.69 -17.53
N GLU A 171 -12.95 -5.88 -16.88
CA GLU A 171 -13.14 -6.99 -15.96
C GLU A 171 -12.97 -8.29 -16.76
N LEU A 172 -11.97 -9.09 -16.39
CA LEU A 172 -11.75 -10.38 -17.04
C LEU A 172 -12.97 -11.26 -16.74
N LYS A 173 -13.62 -11.73 -17.80
CA LYS A 173 -14.75 -12.66 -17.73
C LYS A 173 -14.26 -14.07 -17.96
N ASN A 174 -14.82 -15.04 -17.25
CA ASN A 174 -14.47 -16.43 -17.42
C ASN A 174 -14.95 -16.94 -18.80
N PRO A 175 -14.03 -17.37 -19.69
CA PRO A 175 -14.40 -17.83 -21.03
C PRO A 175 -15.10 -19.20 -21.04
N VAL A 176 -15.00 -19.96 -19.94
CA VAL A 176 -15.56 -21.31 -19.80
C VAL A 176 -16.63 -21.38 -18.70
N GLU A 177 -17.26 -20.25 -18.41
CA GLU A 177 -18.36 -20.18 -17.45
C GLU A 177 -19.52 -21.11 -17.85
N GLY A 178 -20.05 -21.87 -16.89
CA GLY A 178 -21.18 -22.78 -17.08
C GLY A 178 -20.90 -24.03 -17.92
N GLN A 179 -19.69 -24.20 -18.46
CA GLN A 179 -19.33 -25.38 -19.24
C GLN A 179 -19.09 -26.59 -18.33
N GLN A 180 -19.90 -27.64 -18.47
CA GLN A 180 -19.84 -28.84 -17.62
C GLN A 180 -18.45 -29.48 -17.58
N LYS A 181 -17.78 -29.62 -18.73
CA LYS A 181 -16.42 -30.16 -18.82
C LYS A 181 -15.41 -29.31 -18.04
N ALA A 182 -15.55 -27.98 -18.06
CA ALA A 182 -14.69 -27.08 -17.31
C ALA A 182 -14.97 -27.17 -15.80
N ILE A 183 -16.22 -27.35 -15.39
CA ILE A 183 -16.60 -27.57 -13.98
C ILE A 183 -15.95 -28.86 -13.46
N GLU A 184 -16.02 -29.96 -14.20
CA GLU A 184 -15.41 -31.25 -13.83
C GLU A 184 -13.88 -31.15 -13.72
N GLN A 185 -13.24 -30.48 -14.68
CA GLN A 185 -11.80 -30.20 -14.62
C GLN A 185 -11.45 -29.30 -13.41
N GLY A 186 -12.26 -28.27 -13.17
CA GLY A 186 -12.09 -27.37 -12.04
C GLY A 186 -12.21 -28.08 -10.69
N GLU A 187 -13.13 -29.03 -10.57
CA GLU A 187 -13.27 -29.87 -9.38
C GLU A 187 -12.01 -30.71 -9.11
N TYR A 188 -11.41 -31.29 -10.15
CA TYR A 188 -10.15 -32.03 -10.02
C TYR A 188 -9.00 -31.14 -9.55
N VAL A 189 -8.87 -29.94 -10.14
CA VAL A 189 -7.87 -28.94 -9.72
C VAL A 189 -8.11 -28.52 -8.26
N TYR A 190 -9.37 -28.28 -7.88
CA TYR A 190 -9.74 -27.92 -6.52
C TYR A 190 -9.33 -29.00 -5.52
N LYS A 191 -9.74 -30.26 -5.77
CA LYS A 191 -9.42 -31.40 -4.90
C LYS A 191 -7.92 -31.59 -4.72
N SER A 192 -7.14 -31.40 -5.78
CA SER A 192 -5.69 -31.63 -5.73
C SER A 192 -4.88 -30.48 -5.12
N ARG A 193 -5.35 -29.23 -5.21
CA ARG A 193 -4.53 -28.04 -4.84
C ARG A 193 -5.11 -27.16 -3.75
N CYS A 194 -6.42 -27.18 -3.53
CA CYS A 194 -7.10 -26.23 -2.63
C CYS A 194 -7.69 -26.92 -1.39
N SER A 195 -8.05 -28.20 -1.51
CA SER A 195 -8.81 -28.95 -0.50
C SER A 195 -8.09 -29.14 0.85
N GLU A 196 -6.76 -29.16 0.86
CA GLU A 196 -5.98 -29.28 2.10
C GLU A 196 -6.27 -28.14 3.07
N CYS A 197 -6.49 -26.94 2.54
CA CYS A 197 -6.77 -25.75 3.33
C CYS A 197 -8.27 -25.45 3.41
N HIS A 198 -8.96 -25.54 2.26
CA HIS A 198 -10.35 -25.17 2.09
C HIS A 198 -11.34 -26.33 2.30
N GLY A 199 -10.86 -27.53 2.63
CA GLY A 199 -11.70 -28.73 2.78
C GLY A 199 -12.12 -29.34 1.45
N LEU A 200 -12.41 -30.64 1.43
CA LEU A 200 -12.91 -31.32 0.22
C LEU A 200 -14.29 -30.81 -0.22
N ASP A 201 -15.06 -30.28 0.70
CA ASP A 201 -16.41 -29.72 0.50
C ASP A 201 -16.41 -28.19 0.38
N ALA A 202 -15.23 -27.56 0.29
CA ALA A 202 -15.05 -26.10 0.19
C ALA A 202 -15.52 -25.27 1.39
N ARG A 203 -15.86 -25.91 2.52
CA ARG A 203 -16.32 -25.22 3.74
C ARG A 203 -15.21 -24.69 4.64
N GLY A 204 -13.96 -24.98 4.30
CA GLY A 204 -12.78 -24.47 5.00
C GLY A 204 -12.44 -25.24 6.28
N TYR A 205 -11.15 -25.58 6.45
CA TYR A 205 -10.63 -26.19 7.68
C TYR A 205 -9.62 -25.29 8.41
N ARG A 206 -8.63 -24.78 7.67
CA ARG A 206 -7.63 -23.78 8.10
C ARG A 206 -7.73 -22.48 7.29
N ALA A 207 -8.42 -22.54 6.15
CA ALA A 207 -8.72 -21.41 5.28
C ALA A 207 -10.23 -21.12 5.25
N PRO A 208 -10.66 -19.99 4.64
CA PRO A 208 -12.06 -19.58 4.61
C PRO A 208 -13.01 -20.56 3.93
N ASP A 209 -14.29 -20.47 4.29
CA ASP A 209 -15.41 -21.15 3.64
C ASP A 209 -15.71 -20.48 2.29
N LEU A 210 -15.40 -21.20 1.20
CA LEU A 210 -15.60 -20.72 -0.17
C LEU A 210 -17.05 -20.87 -0.65
N THR A 211 -17.88 -21.66 0.06
CA THR A 211 -19.29 -21.86 -0.29
C THR A 211 -20.15 -20.63 0.02
N THR A 212 -19.66 -19.73 0.86
CA THR A 212 -20.37 -18.48 1.23
C THR A 212 -20.48 -17.48 0.07
N GLY A 213 -19.61 -17.59 -0.94
CA GLY A 213 -19.47 -16.61 -2.02
C GLY A 213 -18.93 -15.25 -1.57
N GLN A 214 -18.46 -15.13 -0.33
CA GLN A 214 -17.87 -13.91 0.21
C GLN A 214 -16.34 -14.01 0.19
N PHE A 215 -15.71 -13.22 -0.69
CA PHE A 215 -14.26 -13.24 -0.87
C PHE A 215 -13.62 -11.90 -0.52
N SER A 216 -12.45 -11.97 0.12
CA SER A 216 -11.66 -10.83 0.60
C SER A 216 -11.36 -9.73 -0.42
N ASN A 217 -11.25 -10.06 -1.72
CA ASN A 217 -10.88 -9.12 -2.79
C ASN A 217 -12.00 -8.95 -3.85
N GLY A 218 -13.24 -9.22 -3.46
CA GLY A 218 -14.43 -9.12 -4.30
C GLY A 218 -14.78 -10.42 -5.02
N THR A 219 -15.96 -10.42 -5.64
CA THR A 219 -16.62 -11.62 -6.16
C THR A 219 -16.55 -11.76 -7.68
N GLY A 220 -15.84 -10.88 -8.39
CA GLY A 220 -15.72 -10.94 -9.85
C GLY A 220 -14.71 -12.01 -10.32
N ASP A 221 -14.95 -12.63 -11.47
CA ASP A 221 -14.11 -13.72 -12.01
C ASP A 221 -12.66 -13.28 -12.20
N GLY A 222 -12.42 -12.11 -12.77
CA GLY A 222 -11.07 -11.57 -12.91
C GLY A 222 -10.35 -11.27 -11.58
N GLN A 223 -11.10 -10.99 -10.51
CA GLN A 223 -10.55 -10.81 -9.17
C GLN A 223 -10.16 -12.17 -8.57
N LEU A 224 -11.02 -13.17 -8.72
CA LEU A 224 -10.72 -14.56 -8.33
C LEU A 224 -9.51 -15.11 -9.08
N TYR A 225 -9.42 -14.88 -10.39
CA TYR A 225 -8.28 -15.28 -11.22
C TYR A 225 -6.96 -14.73 -10.65
N ARG A 226 -6.92 -13.43 -10.36
CA ARG A 226 -5.73 -12.79 -9.79
C ARG A 226 -5.42 -13.28 -8.38
N LEU A 227 -6.44 -13.52 -7.56
CA LEU A 227 -6.28 -14.01 -6.19
C LEU A 227 -5.74 -15.44 -6.17
N ILE A 228 -6.22 -16.33 -7.05
CA ILE A 228 -5.74 -17.72 -7.15
C ILE A 228 -4.30 -17.76 -7.68
N THR A 229 -4.00 -16.99 -8.73
CA THR A 229 -2.68 -17.02 -9.37
C THR A 229 -1.59 -16.33 -8.55
N ARG A 230 -1.93 -15.24 -7.83
CA ARG A 230 -0.95 -14.46 -7.05
C ARG A 230 -0.95 -14.77 -5.56
N GLY A 231 -1.99 -15.44 -5.08
CA GLY A 231 -2.23 -15.64 -3.66
C GLY A 231 -2.67 -14.34 -2.99
N LEU A 232 -2.83 -14.41 -1.67
CA LEU A 232 -3.15 -13.24 -0.86
C LEU A 232 -1.91 -12.88 -0.01
N PRO A 233 -1.26 -11.72 -0.27
CA PRO A 233 -0.07 -11.32 0.46
C PRO A 233 -0.32 -11.33 1.97
N THR A 234 0.71 -11.63 2.76
CA THR A 234 0.66 -11.69 4.24
C THR A 234 -0.30 -12.73 4.80
N THR A 235 -0.73 -13.70 3.99
CA THR A 235 -1.53 -14.86 4.43
C THR A 235 -0.86 -16.16 4.01
N GLU A 236 -1.38 -17.27 4.53
CA GLU A 236 -0.95 -18.62 4.15
C GLU A 236 -1.49 -19.06 2.78
N MET A 237 -2.37 -18.27 2.13
CA MET A 237 -2.93 -18.62 0.82
C MET A 237 -1.88 -18.35 -0.27
N PRO A 238 -1.26 -19.39 -0.85
CA PRO A 238 -0.19 -19.20 -1.81
C PRO A 238 -0.74 -18.78 -3.17
N GLY A 239 0.10 -18.12 -3.97
CA GLY A 239 -0.14 -18.02 -5.41
C GLY A 239 0.16 -19.36 -6.06
N ILE A 240 -0.80 -19.89 -6.83
CA ILE A 240 -0.65 -21.18 -7.47
C ILE A 240 -0.28 -20.95 -8.94
N ASN A 241 0.87 -21.49 -9.34
CA ASN A 241 1.27 -21.53 -10.74
C ASN A 241 0.56 -22.70 -11.44
N MET A 242 -0.49 -22.39 -12.20
CA MET A 242 -1.26 -23.31 -13.02
C MET A 242 -1.53 -22.68 -14.38
N ASN A 243 -1.87 -23.49 -15.38
CA ASN A 243 -2.19 -22.96 -16.71
C ASN A 243 -3.51 -22.16 -16.66
N GLU A 244 -3.68 -21.21 -17.59
CA GLU A 244 -4.82 -20.29 -17.57
C GLU A 244 -6.17 -21.03 -17.64
N ASP A 245 -6.24 -22.09 -18.45
CA ASP A 245 -7.43 -22.93 -18.59
C ASP A 245 -7.81 -23.63 -17.27
N GLU A 246 -6.84 -24.11 -16.49
CA GLU A 246 -7.07 -24.68 -15.16
C GLU A 246 -7.61 -23.63 -14.18
N VAL A 247 -7.11 -22.39 -14.22
CA VAL A 247 -7.64 -21.33 -13.35
C VAL A 247 -9.10 -21.04 -13.70
N TRP A 248 -9.42 -20.90 -14.99
CA TRP A 248 -10.79 -20.61 -15.41
C TRP A 248 -11.75 -21.77 -15.15
N ALA A 249 -11.32 -23.01 -15.38
CA ALA A 249 -12.05 -24.21 -15.00
C ALA A 249 -12.32 -24.26 -13.49
N LEU A 250 -11.29 -23.98 -12.67
CA LEU A 250 -11.41 -23.90 -11.22
C LEU A 250 -12.44 -22.83 -10.80
N ILE A 251 -12.40 -21.64 -11.40
CA ILE A 251 -13.39 -20.59 -11.12
C ILE A 251 -14.80 -21.05 -11.49
N SER A 252 -14.99 -21.73 -12.63
CA SER A 252 -16.29 -22.32 -13.00
C SER A 252 -16.79 -23.30 -11.94
N TYR A 253 -15.92 -24.18 -11.41
CA TYR A 253 -16.28 -25.06 -10.29
C TYR A 253 -16.62 -24.29 -9.02
N LEU A 254 -15.84 -23.27 -8.67
CA LEU A 254 -16.11 -22.44 -7.47
C LEU A 254 -17.50 -21.80 -7.53
N ARG A 255 -17.98 -21.41 -8.72
CA ARG A 255 -19.35 -20.90 -8.90
C ARG A 255 -20.43 -21.94 -8.59
N THR A 256 -20.15 -23.22 -8.76
CA THR A 256 -21.11 -24.30 -8.44
C THR A 256 -21.17 -24.67 -6.96
N VAL A 257 -20.08 -24.45 -6.21
CA VAL A 257 -20.05 -24.76 -4.76
C VAL A 257 -20.51 -23.58 -3.90
N VAL A 258 -20.57 -22.37 -4.46
CA VAL A 258 -21.17 -21.23 -3.79
C VAL A 258 -22.66 -21.48 -3.63
N VAL A 259 -23.14 -21.45 -2.39
CA VAL A 259 -24.55 -21.56 -2.05
C VAL A 259 -25.08 -20.15 -1.76
N PRO A 260 -25.87 -19.55 -2.67
CA PRO A 260 -26.38 -18.20 -2.48
C PRO A 260 -27.26 -18.11 -1.23
N GLY A 261 -27.01 -17.12 -0.37
CA GLY A 261 -27.86 -16.82 0.78
C GLY A 261 -27.62 -17.65 2.04
N THR A 262 -26.70 -18.63 2.02
CA THR A 262 -26.28 -19.26 3.27
C THR A 262 -25.24 -18.40 3.97
N ASN A 263 -25.70 -17.56 4.91
CA ASN A 263 -24.90 -17.26 6.09
C ASN A 263 -24.82 -18.56 6.93
N ALA A 264 -24.17 -19.61 6.41
CA ALA A 264 -23.99 -20.89 7.10
C ALA A 264 -23.28 -20.71 8.48
N ASN A 265 -22.75 -19.52 8.71
CA ASN A 265 -22.13 -19.05 9.94
C ASN A 265 -23.07 -18.36 10.95
N ALA A 266 -24.35 -18.16 10.69
CA ALA A 266 -25.26 -17.49 11.64
C ALA A 266 -25.98 -18.50 12.55
N ARG A 267 -25.21 -19.30 13.29
CA ARG A 267 -25.71 -19.95 14.51
C ARG A 267 -25.32 -19.02 15.66
N GLY A 268 -26.22 -18.13 16.06
CA GLY A 268 -25.99 -17.17 17.14
C GLY A 268 -26.27 -15.71 16.78
N ASN A 269 -26.05 -14.83 17.75
CA ASN A 269 -26.31 -13.41 17.72
C ASN A 269 -24.99 -12.61 17.71
N ALA A 270 -24.74 -11.84 16.65
CA ALA A 270 -23.51 -11.07 16.49
C ALA A 270 -23.34 -9.96 17.56
N GLN A 271 -24.45 -9.37 18.04
CA GLN A 271 -24.40 -8.34 19.08
C GLN A 271 -23.99 -8.95 20.43
N THR A 272 -24.55 -10.11 20.79
CA THR A 272 -24.12 -10.87 21.98
C THR A 272 -22.66 -11.30 21.84
N GLY A 273 -22.26 -11.79 20.66
CA GLY A 273 -20.88 -12.16 20.38
C GLY A 273 -19.89 -11.00 20.56
N ALA A 274 -20.25 -9.79 20.11
CA ALA A 274 -19.43 -8.60 20.31
C ALA A 274 -19.30 -8.20 21.79
N ALA A 275 -20.36 -8.41 22.58
CA ALA A 275 -20.34 -8.18 24.02
C ALA A 275 -19.47 -9.23 24.74
N ILE A 276 -19.52 -10.50 24.32
CA ILE A 276 -18.64 -11.56 24.83
C ILE A 276 -17.18 -11.24 24.51
N TYR A 277 -16.89 -10.86 23.26
CA TYR A 277 -15.54 -10.48 22.80
C TYR A 277 -14.90 -9.39 23.67
N SER A 278 -15.69 -8.36 24.00
CA SER A 278 -15.20 -7.20 24.76
C SER A 278 -15.29 -7.38 26.28
N GLY A 279 -16.18 -8.26 26.74
CA GLY A 279 -16.50 -8.48 28.15
C GLY A 279 -16.04 -9.85 28.63
N LYS A 280 -16.97 -10.81 28.72
CA LYS A 280 -16.77 -12.12 29.37
C LYS A 280 -15.52 -12.85 28.88
N ALA A 281 -15.28 -12.89 27.58
CA ALA A 281 -14.12 -13.58 27.02
C ALA A 281 -12.84 -12.73 27.10
N GLY A 282 -12.94 -11.41 27.23
CA GLY A 282 -11.79 -10.51 27.34
C GLY A 282 -10.88 -10.48 26.11
N CYS A 283 -11.35 -10.97 24.96
CA CYS A 283 -10.56 -11.05 23.72
C CYS A 283 -10.01 -9.68 23.32
N ALA A 284 -10.80 -8.62 23.49
CA ALA A 284 -10.42 -7.24 23.19
C ALA A 284 -9.20 -6.74 23.99
N GLY A 285 -8.85 -7.37 25.12
CA GLY A 285 -7.67 -7.01 25.91
C GLY A 285 -6.35 -7.38 25.23
N CYS A 286 -6.38 -8.35 24.30
CA CYS A 286 -5.19 -8.76 23.55
C CYS A 286 -5.33 -8.52 22.06
N HIS A 287 -6.53 -8.71 21.51
CA HIS A 287 -6.80 -8.64 20.08
C HIS A 287 -7.44 -7.32 19.67
N MET A 288 -6.98 -6.80 18.54
CA MET A 288 -7.50 -5.59 17.92
C MET A 288 -8.56 -5.94 16.87
N VAL A 289 -9.60 -5.10 16.78
CA VAL A 289 -10.57 -5.07 15.68
C VAL A 289 -10.78 -3.62 15.25
N ASN A 290 -10.52 -3.33 13.98
CA ASN A 290 -10.69 -2.03 13.35
C ASN A 290 -10.03 -0.87 14.13
N GLY A 291 -8.83 -1.12 14.66
CA GLY A 291 -8.06 -0.15 15.45
C GLY A 291 -8.43 -0.07 16.93
N LYS A 292 -9.32 -0.93 17.45
CA LYS A 292 -9.75 -0.96 18.85
C LYS A 292 -9.39 -2.29 19.52
N GLY A 293 -8.89 -2.24 20.75
CA GLY A 293 -8.43 -3.41 21.51
C GLY A 293 -6.92 -3.44 21.69
N GLY A 294 -6.41 -4.54 22.23
CA GLY A 294 -5.00 -4.72 22.55
C GLY A 294 -4.11 -5.06 21.34
N ARG A 295 -2.80 -4.91 21.53
CA ARG A 295 -1.76 -5.18 20.51
C ARG A 295 -0.92 -6.41 20.80
N LEU A 296 -1.24 -7.11 21.90
CA LEU A 296 -0.51 -8.31 22.33
C LEU A 296 -0.78 -9.49 21.39
N GLY A 297 -1.99 -9.61 20.85
CA GLY A 297 -2.43 -10.64 19.91
C GLY A 297 -2.60 -10.14 18.45
N PRO A 298 -2.85 -11.06 17.50
CA PRO A 298 -3.18 -10.74 16.11
C PRO A 298 -4.38 -9.80 15.96
N ASP A 299 -4.34 -8.97 14.91
CA ASP A 299 -5.49 -8.17 14.48
C ASP A 299 -6.55 -9.07 13.83
N LEU A 300 -7.76 -9.04 14.37
CA LEU A 300 -8.90 -9.85 13.95
C LEU A 300 -9.86 -9.11 13.02
N SER A 301 -9.52 -7.91 12.55
CA SER A 301 -10.39 -7.08 11.68
C SER A 301 -10.90 -7.80 10.44
N ARG A 302 -10.16 -8.79 9.94
CA ARG A 302 -10.46 -9.56 8.73
C ARG A 302 -10.64 -11.05 9.00
N ILE A 303 -10.85 -11.44 10.26
CA ILE A 303 -10.80 -12.86 10.63
C ILE A 303 -11.91 -13.69 9.98
N GLY A 304 -13.09 -13.11 9.77
CA GLY A 304 -14.24 -13.79 9.15
C GLY A 304 -14.01 -14.19 7.69
N VAL A 305 -13.13 -13.48 6.98
CA VAL A 305 -12.69 -13.83 5.61
C VAL A 305 -11.34 -14.53 5.57
N ALA A 306 -10.72 -14.80 6.72
CA ALA A 306 -9.40 -15.44 6.82
C ALA A 306 -9.46 -16.88 7.37
N ARG A 307 -10.50 -17.20 8.14
CA ARG A 307 -10.69 -18.50 8.80
C ARG A 307 -12.14 -18.96 8.68
N SER A 308 -12.36 -20.27 8.53
CA SER A 308 -13.70 -20.83 8.61
C SER A 308 -14.21 -20.81 10.05
N ARG A 309 -15.52 -20.85 10.25
CA ARG A 309 -16.13 -20.93 11.58
C ARG A 309 -15.61 -22.13 12.38
N MET A 310 -15.45 -23.28 11.72
CA MET A 310 -14.92 -24.49 12.36
C MET A 310 -13.45 -24.30 12.80
N ALA A 311 -12.63 -23.63 11.98
CA ALA A 311 -11.26 -23.28 12.36
C ALA A 311 -11.24 -22.40 13.61
N LEU A 312 -12.06 -21.34 13.62
CA LEU A 312 -12.16 -20.41 14.74
C LEU A 312 -12.66 -21.10 16.02
N ALA A 313 -13.65 -21.99 15.91
CA ALA A 313 -14.14 -22.75 17.05
C ALA A 313 -13.01 -23.58 17.68
N ARG A 314 -12.22 -24.26 16.86
CA ARG A 314 -11.06 -25.06 17.31
C ARG A 314 -10.00 -24.17 17.95
N GLU A 315 -9.59 -23.11 17.26
CA GLU A 315 -8.56 -22.17 17.74
C GLU A 315 -8.95 -21.50 19.06
N ILE A 316 -10.23 -21.23 19.30
CA ILE A 316 -10.72 -20.67 20.57
C ILE A 316 -10.73 -21.72 21.70
N ARG A 317 -11.11 -22.96 21.37
CA ARG A 317 -11.22 -24.06 22.35
C ARG A 317 -9.84 -24.57 22.83
N SER A 318 -8.84 -24.60 21.95
CA SER A 318 -7.48 -25.09 22.22
C SER A 318 -6.41 -24.03 21.87
N ALA A 319 -6.66 -22.79 22.26
CA ALA A 319 -5.84 -21.63 21.92
C ALA A 319 -4.39 -21.70 22.43
N SER A 320 -4.17 -22.35 23.58
CA SER A 320 -2.85 -22.45 24.21
C SER A 320 -1.88 -23.34 23.42
N GLU A 321 -2.41 -24.22 22.55
CA GLU A 321 -1.62 -25.14 21.73
C GLU A 321 -1.09 -24.50 20.44
N TYR A 322 -1.71 -23.40 19.98
CA TYR A 322 -1.33 -22.73 18.74
C TYR A 322 -0.61 -21.40 19.00
N ILE A 323 0.65 -21.32 18.58
CA ILE A 323 1.46 -20.10 18.65
C ILE A 323 1.53 -19.51 17.24
N ALA A 324 0.86 -18.38 17.03
CA ALA A 324 0.95 -17.65 15.77
C ALA A 324 2.35 -17.07 15.57
N GLN A 325 2.84 -17.07 14.34
CA GLN A 325 4.13 -16.49 13.99
C GLN A 325 4.18 -14.99 14.35
N GLY A 326 5.27 -14.55 14.99
CA GLY A 326 5.42 -13.17 15.49
C GLY A 326 4.69 -12.90 16.81
N TYR A 327 4.09 -13.94 17.39
CA TYR A 327 3.41 -13.94 18.68
C TYR A 327 4.02 -14.94 19.66
N GLU A 328 5.29 -15.30 19.45
CA GLU A 328 6.02 -16.26 20.27
C GLU A 328 6.17 -15.76 21.71
N PRO A 329 5.61 -16.48 22.70
CA PRO A 329 5.69 -16.09 24.09
C PRO A 329 7.06 -16.39 24.67
N VAL A 330 7.57 -15.43 25.45
CA VAL A 330 8.85 -15.54 26.14
C VAL A 330 8.75 -14.98 27.56
N THR A 331 9.54 -15.56 28.46
CA THR A 331 9.78 -15.01 29.80
C THR A 331 11.24 -14.57 29.90
N VAL A 332 11.45 -13.28 30.13
CA VAL A 332 12.79 -12.69 30.33
C VAL A 332 13.04 -12.55 31.81
N ALA A 333 14.00 -13.32 32.34
CA ALA A 333 14.50 -13.16 33.69
C ALA A 333 15.75 -12.28 33.66
N THR A 334 15.67 -11.11 34.28
CA THR A 334 16.76 -10.13 34.34
C THR A 334 17.70 -10.38 35.51
N ARG A 335 18.94 -9.88 35.43
CA ARG A 335 19.93 -9.99 36.51
C ARG A 335 19.54 -9.22 37.77
N ASP A 336 18.69 -8.20 37.64
CA ASP A 336 18.14 -7.44 38.78
C ASP A 336 16.97 -8.16 39.49
N GLY A 337 16.58 -9.35 39.01
CA GLY A 337 15.57 -10.20 39.63
C GLY A 337 14.17 -10.06 39.03
N ARG A 338 13.91 -9.11 38.12
CA ARG A 338 12.60 -9.02 37.46
C ARG A 338 12.38 -10.17 36.49
N GLN A 339 11.14 -10.67 36.44
CA GLN A 339 10.66 -11.60 35.43
C GLN A 339 9.57 -10.92 34.61
N ILE A 340 9.76 -10.87 33.30
CA ILE A 340 8.84 -10.21 32.38
C ILE A 340 8.35 -11.25 31.38
N LYS A 341 7.06 -11.56 31.43
CA LYS A 341 6.40 -12.46 30.48
C LYS A 341 5.66 -11.65 29.42
N GLY A 342 5.77 -12.07 28.16
CA GLY A 342 5.22 -11.33 27.03
C GLY A 342 5.52 -11.99 25.70
N VAL A 343 5.35 -11.22 24.62
CA VAL A 343 5.62 -11.64 23.25
C VAL A 343 6.96 -11.08 22.78
N ARG A 344 7.83 -11.93 22.24
CA ARG A 344 9.07 -11.49 21.60
C ARG A 344 8.73 -10.67 20.34
N LYS A 345 9.18 -9.42 20.28
CA LYS A 345 8.97 -8.55 19.11
C LYS A 345 10.19 -8.43 18.23
N ASN A 346 11.38 -8.53 18.83
CA ASN A 346 12.64 -8.57 18.08
C ASN A 346 13.73 -9.18 18.97
N GLU A 347 14.73 -9.78 18.36
CA GLU A 347 15.94 -10.22 19.05
C GLU A 347 17.14 -10.14 18.12
N ASP A 348 18.21 -9.50 18.59
CA ASP A 348 19.49 -9.40 17.90
C ASP A 348 20.64 -9.96 18.76
N THR A 349 21.88 -9.81 18.33
CA THR A 349 23.06 -10.31 19.04
C THR A 349 23.24 -9.69 20.44
N PHE A 350 22.73 -8.47 20.66
CA PHE A 350 22.95 -7.68 21.88
C PHE A 350 21.68 -7.44 22.69
N SER A 351 20.51 -7.46 22.06
CA SER A 351 19.25 -7.05 22.68
C SER A 351 18.08 -7.98 22.38
N ILE A 352 17.10 -7.97 23.27
CA ILE A 352 15.78 -8.57 23.08
C ILE A 352 14.71 -7.52 23.36
N GLN A 353 13.71 -7.45 22.48
CA GLN A 353 12.54 -6.59 22.62
C GLN A 353 11.32 -7.46 22.91
N ILE A 354 10.61 -7.12 23.97
CA ILE A 354 9.42 -7.84 24.44
C ILE A 354 8.28 -6.86 24.64
N MET A 355 7.09 -7.26 24.21
CA MET A 355 5.84 -6.61 24.59
C MET A 355 5.23 -7.42 25.73
N ASP A 356 5.16 -6.84 26.92
CA ASP A 356 4.58 -7.52 28.08
C ASP A 356 3.05 -7.57 28.01
N THR A 357 2.44 -8.26 28.98
CA THR A 357 0.97 -8.40 29.07
C THR A 357 0.23 -7.10 29.39
N ASN A 358 0.95 -6.03 29.73
CA ASN A 358 0.40 -4.68 29.95
C ASN A 358 0.61 -3.79 28.70
N GLU A 359 0.95 -4.39 27.55
CA GLU A 359 1.28 -3.72 26.29
C GLU A 359 2.49 -2.78 26.35
N GLN A 360 3.37 -2.96 27.35
CA GLN A 360 4.60 -2.18 27.44
C GLN A 360 5.70 -2.83 26.60
N LEU A 361 6.20 -2.08 25.62
CA LEU A 361 7.36 -2.48 24.84
C LEU A 361 8.64 -2.15 25.62
N SER A 362 9.37 -3.17 26.03
CA SER A 362 10.64 -3.06 26.74
C SER A 362 11.77 -3.67 25.91
N THR A 363 12.94 -3.03 25.96
CA THR A 363 14.18 -3.57 25.36
C THR A 363 15.16 -3.91 26.47
N PHE A 364 15.69 -5.12 26.44
CA PHE A 364 16.70 -5.59 27.39
C PHE A 364 18.00 -5.88 26.65
N LEU A 365 19.12 -5.37 27.16
CA LEU A 365 20.43 -5.81 26.70
C LEU A 365 20.69 -7.20 27.28
N LYS A 366 21.21 -8.13 26.46
CA LYS A 366 21.52 -9.50 26.88
C LYS A 366 22.53 -9.55 28.04
N LYS A 367 23.40 -8.53 28.16
CA LYS A 367 24.29 -8.33 29.32
C LYS A 367 23.57 -8.04 30.64
N ASP A 368 22.28 -7.70 30.60
CA ASP A 368 21.44 -7.43 31.78
C ASP A 368 20.36 -8.53 31.97
N VAL A 369 20.25 -9.46 31.01
CA VAL A 369 19.36 -10.63 31.06
C VAL A 369 20.11 -11.85 31.61
N ARG A 370 19.52 -12.50 32.62
CA ARG A 370 20.02 -13.76 33.16
C ARG A 370 19.63 -14.93 32.26
N GLU A 371 18.37 -14.96 31.83
CA GLU A 371 17.80 -16.06 31.05
C GLU A 371 16.62 -15.56 30.19
N VAL A 372 16.47 -16.16 29.00
CA VAL A 372 15.28 -16.02 28.15
C VAL A 372 14.68 -17.41 28.00
N ILE A 373 13.42 -17.56 28.41
CA ILE A 373 12.69 -18.82 28.39
C ILE A 373 11.68 -18.75 27.24
N ASP A 374 11.83 -19.62 26.24
CA ASP A 374 10.83 -19.79 25.18
C ASP A 374 9.67 -20.64 25.68
N GLU A 375 8.51 -20.02 25.84
CA GLU A 375 7.30 -20.67 26.33
C GLU A 375 6.72 -21.59 25.24
N LYS A 376 6.25 -22.77 25.63
CA LYS A 376 5.69 -23.77 24.70
C LYS A 376 4.19 -23.62 24.47
N LYS A 377 3.54 -22.73 25.23
CA LYS A 377 2.11 -22.45 25.14
C LYS A 377 1.87 -20.98 24.84
N SER A 378 0.83 -20.70 24.05
CA SER A 378 0.37 -19.35 23.75
C SER A 378 -0.02 -18.57 25.01
N LEU A 379 0.04 -17.23 24.94
CA LEU A 379 -0.58 -16.36 25.95
C LEU A 379 -2.11 -16.31 25.82
N MET A 380 -2.66 -16.73 24.67
CA MET A 380 -4.10 -16.86 24.49
C MET A 380 -4.60 -18.04 25.34
N PRO A 381 -5.52 -17.81 26.30
CA PRO A 381 -6.01 -18.87 27.17
C PRO A 381 -6.99 -19.77 26.41
N ASP A 382 -7.08 -21.03 26.83
CA ASP A 382 -8.12 -21.94 26.34
C ASP A 382 -9.49 -21.50 26.85
N TYR A 383 -10.49 -21.47 25.96
CA TYR A 383 -11.87 -21.19 26.30
C TYR A 383 -12.69 -22.47 26.17
N GLY A 384 -12.57 -23.38 27.14
CA GLY A 384 -13.40 -24.57 27.22
C GLY A 384 -14.88 -24.27 27.53
N PRO A 385 -15.74 -25.30 27.55
CA PRO A 385 -17.16 -25.17 27.90
C PRO A 385 -17.42 -24.52 29.26
N ASP A 386 -16.44 -24.56 30.17
CA ASP A 386 -16.44 -23.93 31.49
C ASP A 386 -16.34 -22.40 31.43
N LYS A 387 -15.68 -21.85 30.39
CA LYS A 387 -15.54 -20.39 30.19
C LYS A 387 -16.52 -19.84 29.17
N LEU A 388 -16.73 -20.56 28.08
CA LEU A 388 -17.70 -20.23 27.03
C LEU A 388 -18.57 -21.44 26.74
N THR A 389 -19.85 -21.35 27.03
CA THR A 389 -20.82 -22.38 26.61
C THR A 389 -20.88 -22.51 25.09
N GLU A 390 -21.44 -23.59 24.56
CA GLU A 390 -21.59 -23.75 23.10
C GLU A 390 -22.41 -22.61 22.48
N ALA A 391 -23.47 -22.14 23.15
CA ALA A 391 -24.27 -21.01 22.67
C ALA A 391 -23.48 -19.69 22.64
N GLU A 392 -22.67 -19.43 23.67
CA GLU A 392 -21.82 -18.24 23.74
C GLU A 392 -20.69 -18.27 22.71
N LEU A 393 -20.10 -19.46 22.49
CA LEU A 393 -19.13 -19.65 21.42
C LEU A 393 -19.81 -19.40 20.06
N ASP A 394 -21.04 -19.89 19.87
CA ASP A 394 -21.79 -19.71 18.64
C ASP A 394 -22.07 -18.21 18.35
N ASP A 395 -22.48 -17.45 19.37
CA ASP A 395 -22.64 -15.99 19.30
C ASP A 395 -21.31 -15.29 18.95
N LEU A 396 -20.22 -15.65 19.64
CA LEU A 396 -18.89 -15.10 19.40
C LEU A 396 -18.41 -15.36 17.97
N LEU A 397 -18.54 -16.60 17.49
CA LEU A 397 -18.18 -16.98 16.13
C LEU A 397 -19.03 -16.26 15.09
N THR A 398 -20.31 -16.00 15.40
CA THR A 398 -21.18 -15.19 14.54
C THR A 398 -20.67 -13.76 14.44
N TYR A 399 -20.25 -13.15 15.55
CA TYR A 399 -19.61 -11.84 15.54
C TYR A 399 -18.31 -11.82 14.74
N LEU A 400 -17.39 -12.76 15.00
CA LEU A 400 -16.11 -12.84 14.29
C LEU A 400 -16.30 -13.05 12.78
N GLY A 401 -17.33 -13.82 12.40
CA GLY A 401 -17.76 -14.00 11.03
C GLY A 401 -18.28 -12.74 10.33
N THR A 402 -18.53 -11.63 11.05
CA THR A 402 -18.86 -10.32 10.44
C THR A 402 -17.64 -9.46 10.14
N LEU A 403 -16.44 -9.88 10.57
CA LEU A 403 -15.21 -9.07 10.50
C LEU A 403 -14.46 -9.32 9.19
N HIS A 404 -14.71 -8.46 8.19
CA HIS A 404 -14.17 -8.59 6.82
C HIS A 404 -13.11 -7.55 6.44
N GLY A 405 -12.75 -6.65 7.35
CA GLY A 405 -11.94 -5.46 7.09
C GLY A 405 -12.79 -4.25 6.67
N ARG A 406 -12.17 -3.07 6.67
CA ARG A 406 -12.76 -1.81 6.21
C ARG A 406 -12.24 -1.41 4.84
#